data_AF-A0A5D0SDR4-F1
#
_entry.id   AF-A0A5D0SDR4-F1
#
_cell.length_a   1.000
_cell.length_b   1.000
_cell.length_c   1.000
_cell.angle_alpha   90.00
_cell.angle_beta   90.00
_cell.angle_gamma   90.00
#
_symmetry.space_group_name_H-M   'P 1'
#
loop_
_entity.id
_entity.type
_entity.pdbx_description
1 polymer ?
#
loop_
_entity_poly.entity_id
_entity_poly.type
_entity_poly.pdbx_seq_one_letter_code
_entity_poly.pdbx_strand_id
1 'polypeptide(L)'
;MSKVFILIYDLGILSLALWLYRSINPWFVFTAAGIFLIPFLRRIGICKELDEREKYYDRFSSNIALVTVFLLTMLIIALGSKLEHDLYFAFIVVPLVAKASFYAGFTYSKKTVITYVGRVMSLIYLGFVLLSHGISLTSLIEAIPGIVFLVITELARKWRLAGIGYLAFAVLISYVYIPNLTNSSLLITYVILLLPMIILTIRAFQKEETGSE
;
A
#
# COMPACT_ATOMS: atom_id res chain seq x y z
N MET A 1 -27.41 -1.57 -9.43
CA MET A 1 -27.20 -0.20 -8.90
C MET A 1 -27.38 0.77 -10.07
N SER A 2 -28.23 1.79 -9.94
CA SER A 2 -28.53 2.72 -11.06
C SER A 2 -27.28 3.50 -11.47
N LYS A 3 -27.06 3.72 -12.78
CA LYS A 3 -25.97 4.56 -13.31
C LYS A 3 -25.93 5.95 -12.67
N VAL A 4 -27.10 6.47 -12.26
CA VAL A 4 -27.25 7.75 -11.57
C VAL A 4 -26.63 7.71 -10.17
N PHE A 5 -26.76 6.58 -9.46
CA PHE A 5 -26.22 6.42 -8.11
C PHE A 5 -24.68 6.40 -8.11
N ILE A 6 -24.09 5.76 -9.13
CA ILE A 6 -22.63 5.73 -9.33
C ILE A 6 -22.12 7.15 -9.63
N LEU A 7 -22.83 7.89 -10.48
CA LEU A 7 -22.46 9.27 -10.82
C LEU A 7 -22.52 10.21 -9.61
N ILE A 8 -23.55 10.10 -8.78
CA ILE A 8 -23.71 10.89 -7.55
C ILE A 8 -22.60 10.55 -6.55
N TYR A 9 -22.26 9.27 -6.40
CA TYR A 9 -21.17 8.81 -5.56
C TYR A 9 -19.81 9.36 -6.03
N ASP A 10 -19.52 9.27 -7.32
CA ASP A 10 -18.29 9.79 -7.92
C ASP A 10 -18.20 11.32 -7.76
N LEU A 11 -19.30 12.05 -7.98
CA LEU A 11 -19.37 13.50 -7.73
C LEU A 11 -19.15 13.84 -6.26
N GLY A 12 -19.67 13.02 -5.34
CA GLY A 12 -19.46 13.17 -3.90
C GLY A 12 -17.99 13.00 -3.52
N ILE A 13 -17.32 11.95 -4.02
CA ILE A 13 -15.89 11.72 -3.78
C ILE A 13 -15.05 12.83 -4.43
N LEU A 14 -15.39 13.25 -5.64
CA LEU A 14 -14.62 14.28 -6.36
C LEU A 14 -14.77 15.65 -5.68
N SER A 15 -15.96 15.96 -5.15
CA SER A 15 -16.21 17.15 -4.33
C SER A 15 -15.47 17.08 -2.99
N LEU A 16 -15.47 15.92 -2.34
CA LEU A 16 -14.71 15.68 -1.10
C LEU A 16 -13.20 15.83 -1.34
N ALA A 17 -12.69 15.27 -2.43
CA ALA A 17 -11.28 15.38 -2.83
C ALA A 17 -10.87 16.82 -3.13
N LEU A 18 -11.71 17.59 -3.84
CA LEU A 18 -11.48 19.01 -4.10
C LEU A 18 -11.55 19.86 -2.83
N TRP A 19 -12.45 19.51 -1.90
CA TRP A 19 -12.53 20.15 -0.60
C TRP A 19 -11.29 19.85 0.26
N LEU A 20 -10.82 18.60 0.29
CA LEU A 20 -9.58 18.19 0.98
C LEU A 20 -8.34 18.84 0.37
N TYR A 21 -8.28 18.93 -0.97
CA TYR A 21 -7.24 19.67 -1.70
C TYR A 21 -7.14 21.13 -1.25
N ARG A 22 -8.30 21.80 -1.15
CA ARG A 22 -8.35 23.22 -0.81
C ARG A 22 -8.16 23.51 0.68
N SER A 23 -8.60 22.59 1.54
CA SER A 23 -8.74 22.86 2.98
C SER A 23 -7.62 22.27 3.83
N ILE A 24 -6.92 21.24 3.34
CA ILE A 24 -5.90 20.53 4.13
C ILE A 24 -4.55 20.57 3.43
N ASN A 25 -4.45 20.08 2.20
CA ASN A 25 -3.16 19.99 1.52
C ASN A 25 -3.31 19.80 -0.01
N PRO A 26 -2.56 20.57 -0.85
CA PRO A 26 -2.58 20.41 -2.29
C PRO A 26 -2.24 18.99 -2.79
N TRP A 27 -1.46 18.23 -2.02
CA TRP A 27 -1.03 16.88 -2.38
C TRP A 27 -2.19 15.85 -2.36
N PHE A 28 -3.36 16.17 -1.78
CA PHE A 28 -4.56 15.31 -1.86
C PHE A 28 -5.07 15.08 -3.29
N VAL A 29 -4.70 15.95 -4.23
CA VAL A 29 -5.01 15.76 -5.65
C VAL A 29 -4.43 14.45 -6.19
N PHE A 30 -3.27 14.01 -5.70
CA PHE A 30 -2.66 12.74 -6.12
C PHE A 30 -3.43 11.53 -5.60
N THR A 31 -4.09 11.65 -4.46
CA THR A 31 -4.95 10.60 -3.91
C THR A 31 -6.22 10.45 -4.73
N ALA A 32 -6.83 11.57 -5.13
CA ALA A 32 -7.97 11.59 -6.05
C ALA A 32 -7.59 11.03 -7.43
N ALA A 33 -6.44 11.45 -7.97
CA ALA A 33 -5.90 10.90 -9.20
C ALA A 33 -5.70 9.38 -9.06
N GLY A 34 -5.07 8.89 -8.00
CA GLY A 34 -4.85 7.45 -7.79
C GLY A 34 -6.14 6.63 -7.72
N ILE A 35 -7.15 7.11 -7.01
CA ILE A 35 -8.46 6.42 -6.85
C ILE A 35 -9.20 6.35 -8.19
N PHE A 36 -9.19 7.43 -8.98
CA PHE A 36 -9.96 7.51 -10.22
C PHE A 36 -9.20 7.13 -11.49
N LEU A 37 -7.87 7.06 -11.45
CA LEU A 37 -7.05 6.78 -12.63
C LEU A 37 -7.41 5.42 -13.23
N ILE A 38 -7.49 4.35 -12.43
CA ILE A 38 -7.78 3.01 -12.96
C ILE A 38 -9.21 2.90 -13.54
N PRO A 39 -10.27 3.33 -12.85
CA PRO A 39 -11.62 3.40 -13.44
C PRO A 39 -11.66 4.23 -14.73
N PHE A 40 -10.97 5.37 -14.75
CA PHE A 40 -10.88 6.24 -15.92
C PHE A 40 -10.17 5.55 -17.09
N LEU A 41 -8.99 4.96 -16.85
CA LEU A 41 -8.20 4.23 -17.85
C LEU A 41 -8.97 3.04 -18.45
N ARG A 42 -9.77 2.33 -17.65
CA ARG A 42 -10.68 1.28 -18.15
C ARG A 42 -11.78 1.86 -19.03
N ARG A 43 -12.38 2.99 -18.63
CA ARG A 43 -13.45 3.64 -19.39
C ARG A 43 -13.00 4.10 -20.78
N ILE A 44 -11.75 4.54 -20.92
CA ILE A 44 -11.16 4.93 -22.22
C ILE A 44 -10.54 3.76 -22.99
N GLY A 45 -10.69 2.52 -22.50
CA GLY A 45 -10.24 1.30 -23.18
C GLY A 45 -8.73 1.03 -23.11
N ILE A 46 -7.97 1.78 -22.31
CA ILE A 46 -6.52 1.56 -22.13
C ILE A 46 -6.26 0.34 -21.24
N CYS A 47 -7.07 0.15 -20.20
CA CYS A 47 -6.97 -1.01 -19.32
C CYS A 47 -8.05 -2.05 -19.67
N LYS A 48 -7.65 -3.32 -19.70
CA LYS A 48 -8.57 -4.45 -19.88
C LYS A 48 -9.63 -4.47 -18.77
N GLU A 49 -10.84 -4.87 -19.13
CA GLU A 49 -11.88 -5.18 -18.13
C GLU A 49 -11.42 -6.34 -17.24
N LEU A 50 -11.82 -6.27 -15.96
CA LEU A 50 -11.53 -7.33 -15.01
C LEU A 50 -12.31 -8.59 -15.37
N ASP A 51 -11.65 -9.75 -15.28
CA ASP A 51 -12.36 -11.02 -15.34
C ASP A 51 -13.21 -11.25 -14.05
N GLU A 52 -14.06 -12.27 -14.03
CA GLU A 52 -14.93 -12.54 -12.87
C GLU A 52 -14.13 -12.89 -11.60
N ARG A 53 -12.95 -13.50 -11.73
CA ARG A 53 -12.06 -13.84 -10.61
C ARG A 53 -11.40 -12.59 -10.03
N GLU A 54 -10.92 -11.70 -10.88
CA GLU A 54 -10.36 -10.40 -10.52
C GLU A 54 -11.43 -9.50 -9.89
N LYS A 55 -12.67 -9.50 -10.41
CA LYS A 55 -13.80 -8.80 -9.77
C LYS A 55 -14.12 -9.36 -8.38
N TYR A 56 -13.97 -10.67 -8.18
CA TYR A 56 -14.13 -11.28 -6.86
C TYR A 56 -13.03 -10.81 -5.90
N TYR A 57 -11.76 -10.85 -6.31
CA TYR A 57 -10.65 -10.37 -5.47
C TYR A 57 -10.66 -8.85 -5.24
N ASP A 58 -11.13 -8.05 -6.19
CA ASP A 58 -11.32 -6.60 -6.00
C ASP A 58 -12.39 -6.31 -4.94
N ARG A 59 -13.51 -7.04 -4.97
CA ARG A 59 -14.55 -6.94 -3.93
C ARG A 59 -14.03 -7.40 -2.56
N PHE A 60 -13.32 -8.54 -2.53
CA PHE A 60 -12.76 -9.07 -1.29
C PHE A 60 -11.72 -8.13 -0.66
N SER A 61 -10.79 -7.61 -1.47
CA SER A 61 -9.80 -6.62 -1.01
C SER A 61 -10.43 -5.29 -0.58
N SER A 62 -11.53 -4.86 -1.22
CA SER A 62 -12.30 -3.69 -0.79
C SER A 62 -12.97 -3.91 0.58
N ASN A 63 -13.48 -5.12 0.85
CA ASN A 63 -14.00 -5.48 2.17
C ASN A 63 -12.89 -5.47 3.24
N ILE A 64 -11.70 -5.97 2.91
CA ILE A 64 -10.55 -5.90 3.83
C ILE A 64 -10.17 -4.45 4.13
N ALA A 65 -10.17 -3.58 3.12
CA ALA A 65 -9.90 -2.17 3.31
C ALA A 65 -10.94 -1.51 4.23
N LEU A 66 -12.23 -1.85 4.07
CA LEU A 66 -13.28 -1.39 4.98
C LEU A 66 -13.06 -1.88 6.42
N VAL A 67 -12.74 -3.17 6.61
CA VAL A 67 -12.37 -3.72 7.92
C VAL A 67 -11.16 -2.99 8.51
N THR A 68 -10.19 -2.64 7.67
CA THR A 68 -9.01 -1.88 8.10
C THR A 68 -9.39 -0.47 8.58
N VAL A 69 -10.36 0.20 7.96
CA VAL A 69 -10.89 1.48 8.47
C VAL A 69 -11.50 1.31 9.87
N PHE A 70 -12.29 0.26 10.10
CA PHE A 70 -12.86 -0.01 11.42
C PHE A 70 -11.77 -0.28 12.47
N LEU A 71 -10.79 -1.13 12.14
CA LEU A 71 -9.67 -1.43 13.04
C LEU A 71 -8.82 -0.19 13.34
N LEU A 72 -8.56 0.64 12.32
CA LEU A 72 -7.85 1.91 12.48
C LEU A 72 -8.62 2.87 13.40
N THR A 73 -9.95 2.95 13.23
CA THR A 73 -10.82 3.76 14.10
C THR A 73 -10.75 3.28 15.54
N MET A 74 -10.88 1.97 15.76
CA MET A 74 -10.77 1.37 17.10
C MET A 74 -9.40 1.64 17.72
N LEU A 75 -8.32 1.50 16.95
CA LEU A 75 -6.95 1.75 17.40
C LEU A 75 -6.76 3.22 17.82
N ILE A 76 -7.22 4.17 17.01
CA ILE A 76 -7.13 5.60 17.30
C ILE A 76 -7.87 5.96 18.59
N ILE A 77 -9.08 5.41 18.77
CA ILE A 77 -9.87 5.60 20.00
C ILE A 77 -9.12 5.00 21.20
N ALA A 78 -8.60 3.78 21.07
CA ALA A 78 -7.85 3.10 22.13
C ALA A 78 -6.56 3.85 22.52
N LEU A 79 -5.88 4.48 21.56
CA LEU A 79 -4.70 5.30 21.80
C LEU A 79 -5.04 6.69 22.38
N GLY A 80 -6.32 7.05 22.51
CA GLY A 80 -6.75 8.36 23.01
C GLY A 80 -6.23 9.54 22.17
N SER A 81 -5.93 9.29 20.88
CA SER A 81 -5.30 10.29 20.01
C SER A 81 -6.28 11.36 19.59
N LYS A 82 -5.85 12.62 19.57
CA LYS A 82 -6.65 13.72 19.05
C LYS A 82 -6.71 13.64 17.51
N LEU A 83 -7.84 14.02 16.93
CA LEU A 83 -8.02 14.09 15.49
C LEU A 83 -7.23 15.28 14.92
N GLU A 84 -5.99 15.02 14.51
CA GLU A 84 -5.14 15.97 13.79
C GLU A 84 -5.23 15.78 12.27
N HIS A 85 -4.74 16.76 11.50
CA HIS A 85 -4.86 16.75 10.04
C HIS A 85 -4.19 15.51 9.40
N ASP A 86 -3.05 15.09 9.96
CA ASP A 86 -2.32 13.89 9.55
C ASP A 86 -3.15 12.61 9.73
N LEU A 87 -4.04 12.57 10.73
CA LEU A 87 -4.89 11.41 10.98
C LEU A 87 -5.92 11.22 9.85
N TYR A 88 -6.39 12.29 9.21
CA TYR A 88 -7.27 12.18 8.03
C TYR A 88 -6.55 11.52 6.85
N PHE A 89 -5.25 11.79 6.67
CA PHE A 89 -4.45 11.08 5.67
C PHE A 89 -4.37 9.58 5.99
N ALA A 90 -4.24 9.21 7.27
CA ALA A 90 -4.23 7.82 7.67
C ALA A 90 -5.51 7.09 7.25
N PHE A 91 -6.68 7.70 7.44
CA PHE A 91 -7.97 7.15 7.03
C PHE A 91 -8.13 6.94 5.52
N ILE A 92 -7.29 7.56 4.70
CA ILE A 92 -7.32 7.38 3.24
C ILE A 92 -6.21 6.44 2.80
N VAL A 93 -4.97 6.68 3.22
CA VAL A 93 -3.80 5.96 2.75
C VAL A 93 -3.78 4.52 3.27
N VAL A 94 -4.06 4.31 4.56
CA VAL A 94 -4.05 2.97 5.18
C VAL A 94 -4.97 1.97 4.47
N PRO A 95 -6.28 2.26 4.28
CA PRO A 95 -7.15 1.32 3.59
C PRO A 95 -6.80 1.15 2.10
N LEU A 96 -6.28 2.18 1.43
CA LEU A 96 -5.81 2.05 0.04
C LEU A 96 -4.61 1.11 -0.07
N VAL A 97 -3.62 1.26 0.82
CA VAL A 97 -2.46 0.36 0.88
C VAL A 97 -2.89 -1.06 1.20
N ALA A 98 -3.82 -1.23 2.15
CA ALA A 98 -4.40 -2.55 2.46
C ALA A 98 -5.06 -3.15 1.21
N LYS A 99 -5.99 -2.42 0.57
CA LYS A 99 -6.67 -2.88 -0.65
C LYS A 99 -5.64 -3.30 -1.71
N ALA A 100 -4.68 -2.44 -2.02
CA ALA A 100 -3.68 -2.68 -3.06
C ALA A 100 -2.81 -3.91 -2.75
N SER A 101 -2.35 -4.04 -1.50
CA SER A 101 -1.50 -5.15 -1.06
C SER A 101 -2.23 -6.49 -1.13
N PHE A 102 -3.47 -6.55 -0.62
CA PHE A 102 -4.28 -7.76 -0.66
C PHE A 102 -4.74 -8.10 -2.09
N TYR A 103 -5.19 -7.11 -2.85
CA TYR A 103 -5.57 -7.31 -4.26
C TYR A 103 -4.40 -7.90 -5.06
N ALA A 104 -3.20 -7.31 -4.92
CA ALA A 104 -2.01 -7.82 -5.59
C ALA A 104 -1.69 -9.25 -5.13
N GLY A 105 -1.72 -9.50 -3.82
CA GLY A 105 -1.44 -10.81 -3.21
C GLY A 105 -2.36 -11.93 -3.70
N PHE A 106 -3.64 -11.64 -3.93
CA PHE A 106 -4.63 -12.64 -4.37
C PHE A 106 -4.72 -12.78 -5.89
N THR A 107 -4.47 -11.71 -6.63
CA THR A 107 -4.71 -11.69 -8.09
C THR A 107 -3.51 -12.19 -8.88
N TYR A 108 -2.31 -11.74 -8.53
CA TYR A 108 -1.13 -11.99 -9.36
C TYR A 108 -0.35 -13.23 -8.92
N SER A 109 0.42 -13.82 -9.85
CA SER A 109 1.33 -14.93 -9.54
C SER A 109 2.33 -14.58 -8.44
N LYS A 110 2.85 -15.59 -7.73
CA LYS A 110 3.87 -15.40 -6.68
C LYS A 110 5.03 -14.53 -7.16
N LYS A 111 5.61 -14.89 -8.30
CA LYS A 111 6.74 -14.18 -8.91
C LYS A 111 6.38 -12.74 -9.24
N THR A 112 5.20 -12.51 -9.79
CA THR A 112 4.69 -11.17 -10.13
C THR A 112 4.54 -10.31 -8.87
N VAL A 113 3.88 -10.81 -7.82
CA VAL A 113 3.70 -10.05 -6.56
C VAL A 113 5.04 -9.69 -5.94
N ILE A 114 5.93 -10.68 -5.79
CA ILE A 114 7.27 -10.46 -5.20
C ILE A 114 8.02 -9.39 -5.99
N THR A 115 8.04 -9.50 -7.32
CA THR A 115 8.79 -8.57 -8.18
C THR A 115 8.22 -7.16 -8.11
N TYR A 116 6.91 -6.98 -8.34
CA TYR A 116 6.33 -5.65 -8.41
C TYR A 116 6.23 -4.99 -7.05
N VAL A 117 5.66 -5.66 -6.05
CA VAL A 117 5.50 -5.06 -4.71
C VAL A 117 6.87 -4.84 -4.07
N GLY A 118 7.78 -5.81 -4.14
CA GLY A 118 9.12 -5.68 -3.57
C GLY A 118 9.93 -4.54 -4.19
N ARG A 119 9.93 -4.43 -5.53
CA ARG A 119 10.64 -3.34 -6.23
C ARG A 119 10.00 -1.98 -5.97
N VAL A 120 8.67 -1.87 -5.98
CA VAL A 120 7.98 -0.60 -5.67
C VAL A 120 8.34 -0.14 -4.25
N MET A 121 8.34 -1.05 -3.27
CA MET A 121 8.75 -0.74 -1.90
C MET A 121 10.20 -0.26 -1.83
N SER A 122 11.14 -0.95 -2.48
CA SER A 122 12.54 -0.50 -2.57
C SER A 122 12.68 0.86 -3.24
N LEU A 123 11.96 1.11 -4.34
CA LEU A 123 12.03 2.37 -5.07
C LEU A 123 11.44 3.54 -4.26
N ILE A 124 10.33 3.32 -3.56
CA ILE A 124 9.76 4.32 -2.66
C ILE A 124 10.78 4.69 -1.59
N TYR A 125 11.41 3.69 -0.96
CA TYR A 125 12.42 3.93 0.07
C TYR A 125 13.65 4.67 -0.47
N LEU A 126 14.23 4.19 -1.57
CA LEU A 126 15.41 4.81 -2.18
C LEU A 126 15.11 6.22 -2.70
N GLY A 127 13.93 6.43 -3.29
CA GLY A 127 13.45 7.74 -3.68
C GLY A 127 13.33 8.68 -2.47
N PHE A 128 12.81 8.19 -1.34
CA PHE A 128 12.74 8.97 -0.10
C PHE A 128 14.14 9.36 0.41
N VAL A 129 15.10 8.42 0.43
CA VAL A 129 16.49 8.70 0.86
C VAL A 129 17.14 9.74 -0.06
N LEU A 130 17.01 9.59 -1.37
CA LEU A 130 17.57 10.54 -2.35
C LEU A 130 16.92 11.93 -2.26
N LEU A 131 15.60 12.00 -2.06
CA LEU A 131 14.88 13.27 -1.94
C LEU A 131 15.17 13.98 -0.61
N SER A 132 15.45 13.22 0.46
CA SER A 132 15.73 13.79 1.79
C SER A 132 17.17 14.29 1.94
N HIS A 133 18.15 13.57 1.38
CA HIS A 133 19.58 13.85 1.62
C HIS A 133 20.38 14.21 0.36
N GLY A 134 19.75 14.20 -0.82
CA GLY A 134 20.39 14.48 -2.11
C GLY A 134 21.37 13.38 -2.55
N ILE A 135 22.43 13.76 -3.25
CA ILE A 135 23.53 12.84 -3.60
C ILE A 135 24.68 13.11 -2.62
N SER A 136 24.79 12.27 -1.60
CA SER A 136 25.80 12.40 -0.54
C SER A 136 26.22 11.03 0.02
N LEU A 137 27.34 10.98 0.75
CA LEU A 137 27.78 9.75 1.43
C LEU A 137 26.74 9.28 2.45
N THR A 138 26.07 10.21 3.15
CA THR A 138 24.96 9.92 4.06
C THR A 138 23.82 9.22 3.31
N SER A 139 23.44 9.72 2.14
CA SER A 139 22.41 9.11 1.30
C SER A 139 22.77 7.67 0.88
N LEU A 140 24.05 7.41 0.60
CA LEU A 140 24.50 6.06 0.25
C LEU A 140 24.36 5.08 1.44
N ILE A 141 24.71 5.53 2.65
CA ILE A 141 24.58 4.73 3.87
C ILE A 141 23.10 4.50 4.20
N GLU A 142 22.28 5.53 4.12
CA GLU A 142 20.84 5.44 4.38
C GLU A 142 20.09 4.65 3.31
N ALA A 143 20.64 4.52 2.09
CA ALA A 143 20.06 3.68 1.04
C ALA A 143 20.25 2.18 1.30
N ILE A 144 21.16 1.77 2.19
CA ILE A 144 21.50 0.36 2.43
C ILE A 144 20.26 -0.50 2.73
N PRO A 145 19.34 -0.13 3.65
CA PRO A 145 18.15 -0.93 3.91
C PRO A 145 17.29 -1.15 2.66
N GLY A 146 17.13 -0.12 1.82
CA GLY A 146 16.37 -0.21 0.57
C GLY A 146 17.03 -1.12 -0.47
N ILE A 147 18.36 -1.08 -0.57
CA ILE A 147 19.16 -1.97 -1.44
C ILE A 147 19.09 -3.42 -0.94
N VAL A 148 19.26 -3.64 0.37
CA VAL A 148 19.16 -4.97 0.98
C VAL A 148 17.75 -5.55 0.74
N PHE A 149 16.71 -4.75 0.90
CA PHE A 149 15.33 -5.16 0.61
C PHE A 149 15.15 -5.54 -0.87
N LEU A 150 15.79 -4.82 -1.79
CA LEU A 150 15.77 -5.14 -3.22
C LEU A 150 16.49 -6.46 -3.52
N VAL A 151 17.63 -6.70 -2.89
CA VAL A 151 18.37 -7.98 -3.03
C VAL A 151 17.54 -9.15 -2.50
N ILE A 152 16.92 -9.00 -1.32
CA ILE A 152 15.98 -9.99 -0.79
C ILE A 152 14.84 -10.22 -1.78
N THR A 153 14.34 -9.15 -2.41
CA THR A 153 13.29 -9.24 -3.43
C THR A 153 13.69 -10.11 -4.60
N GLU A 154 14.87 -9.89 -5.17
CA GLU A 154 15.34 -10.70 -6.30
C GLU A 154 15.63 -12.15 -5.89
N LEU A 155 16.15 -12.38 -4.68
CA LEU A 155 16.39 -13.74 -4.15
C LEU A 155 15.08 -14.49 -3.89
N ALA A 156 14.06 -13.83 -3.31
CA ALA A 156 12.77 -14.41 -2.97
C ALA A 156 11.97 -14.88 -4.19
N ARG A 157 12.30 -14.41 -5.39
CA ARG A 157 11.72 -14.92 -6.65
C ARG A 157 12.10 -16.37 -6.92
N LYS A 158 13.29 -16.79 -6.46
CA LYS A 158 13.85 -18.14 -6.70
C LYS A 158 13.83 -19.00 -5.44
N TRP A 159 14.11 -18.40 -4.27
CA TRP A 159 14.31 -19.13 -3.02
C TRP A 159 13.25 -18.77 -1.99
N ARG A 160 12.41 -19.76 -1.63
CA ARG A 160 11.36 -19.60 -0.61
C ARG A 160 11.91 -19.08 0.73
N LEU A 161 13.10 -19.54 1.15
CA LEU A 161 13.71 -19.14 2.42
C LEU A 161 14.12 -17.66 2.46
N ALA A 162 14.36 -17.02 1.31
CA ALA A 162 14.63 -15.58 1.30
C ALA A 162 13.43 -14.75 1.79
N GLY A 163 12.22 -15.34 1.82
CA GLY A 163 11.05 -14.74 2.47
C GLY A 163 11.21 -14.44 3.96
N ILE A 164 12.14 -15.12 4.65
CA ILE A 164 12.51 -14.80 6.05
C ILE A 164 13.03 -13.35 6.15
N GLY A 165 13.68 -12.85 5.10
CA GLY A 165 14.15 -11.47 5.05
C GLY A 165 13.01 -10.46 5.19
N TYR A 166 11.89 -10.66 4.49
CA TYR A 166 10.72 -9.78 4.63
C TYR A 166 10.15 -9.81 6.04
N LEU A 167 10.09 -10.99 6.65
CA LEU A 167 9.64 -11.13 8.03
C LEU A 167 10.58 -10.42 9.00
N ALA A 168 11.90 -10.55 8.83
CA ALA A 168 12.89 -9.85 9.64
C ALA A 168 12.74 -8.32 9.53
N PHE A 169 12.53 -7.80 8.32
CA PHE A 169 12.23 -6.38 8.11
C PHE A 169 10.91 -5.95 8.78
N ALA A 170 9.85 -6.76 8.66
CA ALA A 170 8.57 -6.47 9.30
C ALA A 170 8.68 -6.42 10.83
N VAL A 171 9.46 -7.34 11.43
CA VAL A 171 9.75 -7.34 12.87
C VAL A 171 10.57 -6.12 13.26
N LEU A 172 11.61 -5.78 12.51
CA LEU A 172 12.46 -4.60 12.77
C LEU A 172 11.65 -3.31 12.71
N ILE A 173 10.84 -3.13 11.66
CA ILE A 173 9.95 -1.96 11.52
C ILE A 173 8.94 -1.92 12.66
N SER A 174 8.35 -3.05 13.04
CA SER A 174 7.44 -3.10 14.19
C SER A 174 8.13 -2.69 15.48
N TYR A 175 9.34 -3.18 15.74
CA TYR A 175 10.13 -2.79 16.91
C TYR A 175 10.40 -1.29 16.97
N VAL A 176 10.74 -0.67 15.84
CA VAL A 176 11.05 0.78 15.76
C VAL A 176 9.79 1.66 15.90
N TYR A 177 8.68 1.26 15.27
CA TYR A 177 7.51 2.14 15.13
C TYR A 177 6.44 1.92 16.21
N ILE A 178 6.28 0.71 16.77
CA ILE A 178 5.26 0.39 17.79
C ILE A 178 5.29 1.36 18.98
N PRO A 179 6.45 1.69 19.58
CA PRO A 179 6.50 2.60 20.72
C PRO A 179 5.97 4.01 20.43
N ASN A 180 5.90 4.40 19.15
CA ASN A 180 5.61 5.76 18.70
C ASN A 180 4.32 5.85 17.85
N LEU A 181 3.42 4.86 17.93
CA LEU A 181 2.19 4.82 17.13
C LEU A 181 1.17 5.92 17.46
N THR A 182 1.37 6.66 18.55
CA THR A 182 0.58 7.87 18.87
C THR A 182 0.83 8.99 17.86
N ASN A 183 1.97 9.00 17.17
CA ASN A 183 2.24 9.92 16.09
C ASN A 183 1.61 9.41 14.77
N SER A 184 0.68 10.18 14.21
CA SER A 184 -0.09 9.81 13.03
C SER A 184 0.79 9.58 11.79
N SER A 185 1.82 10.40 11.59
CA SER A 185 2.75 10.27 10.47
C SER A 185 3.57 8.97 10.58
N LEU A 186 3.97 8.57 11.79
CA LEU A 186 4.64 7.30 12.04
C LEU A 186 3.69 6.10 11.86
N LEU A 187 2.43 6.22 12.26
CA LEU A 187 1.41 5.20 12.02
C LEU A 187 1.20 4.95 10.51
N ILE A 188 1.08 6.02 9.72
CA ILE A 188 0.93 5.91 8.25
C ILE A 188 2.15 5.21 7.65
N THR A 189 3.34 5.66 8.01
CA THR A 189 4.60 5.09 7.54
C THR A 189 4.71 3.61 7.92
N TYR A 190 4.37 3.28 9.17
CA TYR A 190 4.34 1.92 9.66
C TYR A 190 3.45 1.02 8.80
N VAL A 191 2.23 1.44 8.50
CA VAL A 191 1.29 0.66 7.70
C VAL A 191 1.75 0.53 6.24
N ILE A 192 2.23 1.62 5.63
CA ILE A 192 2.75 1.63 4.26
C ILE A 192 3.88 0.61 4.10
N LEU A 193 4.74 0.47 5.11
CA LEU A 193 5.85 -0.47 5.07
C LEU A 193 5.42 -1.89 5.45
N LEU A 194 4.67 -2.05 6.54
CA LEU A 194 4.37 -3.36 7.13
C LEU A 194 3.45 -4.20 6.26
N LEU A 195 2.34 -3.65 5.76
CA LEU A 195 1.33 -4.45 5.04
C LEU A 195 1.90 -5.11 3.78
N PRO A 196 2.62 -4.40 2.89
CA PRO A 196 3.30 -5.00 1.76
C PRO A 196 4.30 -6.08 2.17
N MET A 197 5.06 -5.87 3.26
CA MET A 197 6.04 -6.85 3.75
C MET A 197 5.39 -8.14 4.27
N ILE A 198 4.25 -8.04 4.96
CA ILE A 198 3.47 -9.21 5.39
C ILE A 198 2.99 -9.99 4.16
N ILE A 199 2.43 -9.30 3.14
CA ILE A 199 2.01 -9.95 1.90
C ILE A 199 3.19 -10.61 1.18
N LEU A 200 4.32 -9.93 1.06
CA LEU A 200 5.54 -10.48 0.46
C LEU A 200 6.02 -11.73 1.21
N THR A 201 5.96 -11.71 2.54
CA THR A 201 6.29 -12.87 3.39
C THR A 201 5.36 -14.04 3.08
N ILE A 202 4.04 -13.84 3.13
CA ILE A 202 3.04 -14.88 2.84
C ILE A 202 3.26 -15.46 1.44
N ARG A 203 3.45 -14.61 0.43
CA ARG A 203 3.65 -15.05 -0.96
C ARG A 203 4.99 -15.76 -1.16
N ALA A 204 6.05 -15.38 -0.46
CA ALA A 204 7.33 -16.08 -0.52
C ALA A 204 7.21 -17.53 -0.03
N PHE A 205 6.43 -17.77 1.03
CA PHE A 205 6.19 -19.10 1.60
C PHE A 205 5.09 -19.91 0.92
N GLN A 206 4.26 -19.30 0.09
CA GLN A 206 3.29 -20.05 -0.69
C GLN A 206 4.00 -21.00 -1.66
N LYS A 207 3.53 -22.24 -1.72
CA LYS A 207 3.97 -23.20 -2.75
C LYS A 207 3.63 -22.61 -4.11
N GLU A 208 4.56 -22.72 -5.05
CA GLU A 208 4.24 -22.39 -6.44
C GLU A 208 3.17 -23.40 -6.87
N GLU A 209 2.00 -22.91 -7.27
CA GLU A 209 1.04 -23.77 -7.96
C GLU A 209 1.76 -24.23 -9.22
N THR A 210 2.15 -25.49 -9.26
CA THR A 210 2.63 -26.17 -10.46
C THR A 210 1.44 -26.25 -11.41
N GLY A 211 1.14 -25.12 -12.06
CA GLY A 211 0.36 -25.08 -13.28
C GLY A 211 1.23 -25.68 -14.36
N SER A 212 0.85 -26.88 -14.77
CA SER A 212 1.18 -27.50 -16.05
C SER A 212 1.35 -26.47 -17.15
N GLU A 213 2.59 -26.25 -17.56
CA GLU A 213 2.87 -25.90 -18.96
C GLU A 213 2.66 -27.14 -19.84
#